data_AF-Q2CIH4-F1
#
_entry.id   AF-Q2CIH4-F1
#
_cell.length_a   1.000
_cell.length_b   1.000
_cell.length_c   1.000
_cell.angle_alpha   90.00
_cell.angle_beta   90.00
_cell.angle_gamma   90.00
#
_symmetry.space_group_name_H-M   'P 1'
#
loop_
_entity.id
_entity.type
_entity.pdbx_description
1 polymer ?
#
loop_
_entity_poly.entity_id
_entity_poly.type
_entity_poly.pdbx_seq_one_letter_code
_entity_poly.pdbx_strand_id
1 'polypeptide(L)' 'MSAPDTDVEKQAKRHRPALGGMAIVLLFVALITIAFSFWIFAQGESPEGAETQIDGRTGAVEEVVAE' A
#
# COMPACT_ATOMS: atom_id res chain seq x y z
N MET A 1 35.38 -17.39 -31.73
CA MET A 1 34.65 -18.15 -30.69
C MET A 1 33.18 -18.15 -31.08
N SER A 2 32.55 -19.31 -31.21
CA SER A 2 31.10 -19.42 -31.42
C SER A 2 30.37 -19.05 -30.14
N ALA A 3 29.25 -18.34 -30.26
CA ALA A 3 28.45 -17.92 -29.12
C ALA A 3 27.98 -19.15 -28.31
N PRO A 4 27.88 -19.04 -26.97
CA PRO A 4 27.32 -20.10 -26.14
C PRO A 4 25.88 -20.40 -26.58
N ASP A 5 25.55 -21.68 -26.73
CA ASP A 5 24.22 -22.13 -27.12
C ASP A 5 23.30 -22.09 -25.90
N THR A 6 22.70 -20.92 -25.65
CA THR A 6 21.76 -20.72 -24.54
C THR A 6 20.35 -21.13 -24.93
N ASP A 7 19.87 -22.23 -24.35
CA ASP A 7 18.48 -22.66 -24.45
C ASP A 7 17.58 -21.80 -23.53
N VAL A 8 16.91 -20.82 -24.15
CA VAL A 8 15.99 -19.89 -23.49
C VAL A 8 14.69 -20.55 -23.03
N GLU A 9 14.21 -21.60 -23.71
CA GLU A 9 12.99 -22.31 -23.33
C GLU A 9 13.20 -23.07 -22.01
N LYS A 10 14.34 -23.75 -21.87
CA LYS A 10 14.71 -24.45 -20.65
C LYS A 10 14.85 -23.50 -19.46
N GLN A 11 15.45 -22.33 -19.67
CA GLN A 11 15.59 -21.31 -18.64
C GLN A 11 14.24 -20.72 -18.22
N ALA A 12 13.38 -20.37 -19.19
CA ALA A 12 12.04 -19.88 -18.90
C ALA A 12 11.24 -20.88 -18.06
N LYS A 13 11.24 -22.17 -18.44
CA LYS A 13 10.52 -23.22 -17.70
C LYS A 13 11.00 -23.37 -16.26
N ARG A 14 12.30 -23.17 -16.01
CA ARG A 14 12.90 -23.25 -14.66
C ARG A 14 12.65 -22.00 -13.81
N HIS A 15 12.43 -20.83 -14.43
CA HIS A 15 12.11 -19.58 -13.73
C HIS A 15 10.61 -19.41 -13.42
N ARG A 16 9.72 -20.10 -14.15
CA ARG A 16 8.26 -20.02 -13.93
C ARG A 16 7.82 -20.25 -12.47
N PRO A 17 8.38 -21.21 -11.71
CA PRO A 17 8.02 -21.39 -10.30
C PRO A 17 8.40 -20.19 -9.42
N ALA A 18 9.55 -19.55 -9.69
CA ALA A 18 9.99 -18.37 -8.93
C ALA A 18 9.05 -17.19 -9.18
N LEU A 19 8.67 -16.95 -10.43
CA LEU A 19 7.68 -15.92 -10.79
C LEU A 19 6.32 -16.21 -10.16
N GLY A 20 5.89 -17.47 -10.14
CA GLY A 20 4.66 -17.90 -9.46
C GLY A 20 4.72 -17.64 -7.95
N GLY A 21 5.84 -17.97 -7.30
CA GLY A 21 6.05 -17.70 -5.87
C GLY A 21 5.98 -16.20 -5.54
N MET A 22 6.62 -15.35 -6.35
CA MET A 22 6.54 -13.90 -6.20
C MET A 22 5.10 -13.40 -6.34
N ALA A 23 4.34 -13.88 -7.32
CA ALA A 23 2.94 -13.52 -7.51
C ALA A 23 2.07 -13.90 -6.31
N ILE A 24 2.29 -15.08 -5.72
CA ILE A 24 1.57 -15.53 -4.52
C ILE A 24 1.88 -14.64 -3.32
N VAL A 25 3.15 -14.28 -3.12
CA VAL A 25 3.56 -13.38 -2.02
C VAL A 25 2.92 -12.00 -2.19
N LEU A 26 2.94 -11.44 -3.40
CA LEU A 26 2.31 -10.15 -3.68
C LEU A 26 0.80 -10.18 -3.43
N LEU A 27 0.12 -11.26 -3.83
CA LEU A 27 -1.30 -11.44 -3.54
C LEU A 27 -1.57 -11.50 -2.03
N PHE A 28 -0.74 -12.24 -1.29
CA PHE A 28 -0.88 -12.34 0.16
C PHE A 28 -0.68 -10.99 0.87
N VAL A 29 0.33 -10.23 0.47
CA VAL A 29 0.56 -8.86 0.97
C VAL A 29 -0.65 -7.98 0.68
N ALA A 30 -1.16 -8.00 -0.55
CA ALA A 30 -2.33 -7.22 -0.92
C ALA A 30 -3.56 -7.55 -0.04
N LEU A 31 -3.81 -8.84 0.23
CA LEU A 31 -4.89 -9.28 1.10
C LEU A 31 -4.73 -8.78 2.54
N ILE A 32 -3.53 -8.88 3.11
CA ILE A 32 -3.24 -8.37 4.45
C ILE A 32 -3.42 -6.86 4.49
N THR A 33 -2.91 -6.12 3.51
CA THR A 33 -3.03 -4.66 3.47
C THR A 33 -4.50 -4.25 3.41
N ILE A 34 -5.33 -4.92 2.59
CA ILE A 34 -6.76 -4.65 2.53
C ILE A 34 -7.43 -4.90 3.90
N ALA A 35 -7.16 -6.05 4.52
CA ALA A 35 -7.73 -6.38 5.82
C ALA A 35 -7.30 -5.39 6.91
N PHE A 36 -6.02 -4.99 6.91
CA PHE A 36 -5.49 -4.01 7.85
C PHE A 36 -6.10 -2.63 7.65
N SER A 37 -6.28 -2.18 6.41
CA SER A 37 -6.97 -0.92 6.11
C SER A 37 -8.38 -0.91 6.68
N PHE A 38 -9.16 -1.98 6.45
CA PHE A 38 -10.51 -2.10 7.02
C PHE A 38 -10.49 -2.06 8.55
N TRP A 39 -9.52 -2.71 9.19
CA TRP A 39 -9.35 -2.66 10.63
C TRP A 39 -9.10 -1.24 11.14
N ILE A 40 -8.19 -0.49 10.49
CA ILE A 40 -7.89 0.90 10.83
C ILE A 40 -9.12 1.80 10.67
N PHE A 41 -9.88 1.64 9.58
CA PHE A 41 -11.10 2.43 9.38
C PHE A 41 -12.18 2.10 10.41
N ALA A 42 -12.30 0.84 10.83
CA ALA A 42 -13.29 0.43 11.82
C ALA A 42 -12.94 0.88 13.24
N GLN A 43 -11.65 1.01 13.56
CA GLN A 43 -11.14 1.37 14.89
C GLN A 43 -10.62 2.81 14.99
N GLY A 44 -10.70 3.58 13.89
CA GLY A 44 -10.23 4.95 13.86
C GLY A 44 -11.12 5.84 14.72
N GLU A 45 -10.54 6.47 15.73
CA GLU A 45 -11.18 7.59 16.42
C GLU A 45 -11.27 8.81 15.50
N SER A 46 -12.27 9.66 15.73
CA SER A 46 -12.36 10.96 15.07
C SER A 46 -11.12 11.79 15.43
N PRO A 47 -10.56 12.58 14.49
CA PRO A 47 -9.43 13.43 14.80
C PRO A 47 -9.78 14.40 15.93
N GLU A 48 -9.05 14.34 17.05
CA GLU A 48 -9.23 15.31 18.15
C GLU A 48 -8.89 16.72 17.65
N GLY A 49 -9.79 17.68 17.90
CA GLY A 49 -9.59 19.07 17.49
C GLY A 49 -9.94 19.36 16.01
N ALA A 50 -10.66 18.48 15.32
CA ALA A 50 -11.15 18.74 13.96
C ALA A 50 -12.06 19.99 13.89
N GLU A 51 -12.82 20.25 14.96
CA GLU A 51 -13.63 21.45 15.16
C GLU A 51 -12.79 22.74 15.38
N THR A 52 -11.51 22.61 15.70
CA THR A 52 -10.62 23.73 16.03
C THR A 52 -9.65 23.97 14.88
N GLN A 53 -9.92 24.97 14.03
CA GLN A 53 -8.99 25.40 12.99
C GLN A 53 -8.10 26.53 13.51
N ILE A 54 -6.84 26.56 13.08
CA ILE A 54 -5.94 27.67 13.38
C ILE A 54 -5.71 28.47 12.11
N ASP A 55 -6.01 29.77 12.15
CA ASP A 55 -5.69 30.69 11.06
C ASP A 55 -4.17 30.77 10.89
N GLY A 56 -3.67 30.28 9.74
CA GLY A 56 -2.24 30.28 9.42
C GLY A 56 -1.60 31.66 9.28
N ARG A 57 -2.38 32.75 9.26
CA ARG A 57 -1.89 34.14 9.20
C ARG A 57 -1.77 34.79 10.57
N THR A 58 -2.70 34.51 11.48
CA THR A 58 -2.81 35.21 12.77
C THR A 58 -2.54 34.32 13.98
N GLY A 59 -2.64 32.99 13.82
CA GLY A 59 -2.56 32.02 14.91
C GLY A 59 -3.80 32.00 15.81
N ALA A 60 -4.88 32.68 15.41
CA ALA A 60 -6.15 32.64 16.12
C ALA A 60 -6.85 31.29 15.92
N VAL A 61 -7.57 30.85 16.97
CA VAL A 61 -8.44 29.68 16.91
C VAL A 61 -9.77 30.08 16.31
N GLU A 62 -10.13 29.46 15.19
CA GLU A 62 -11.45 29.54 14.55
C GLU A 62 -12.21 28.24 14.85
N GLU A 63 -13.32 28.35 15.58
CA GLU A 63 -14.23 27.23 15.81
C GLU A 63 -15.09 27.05 14.56
N VAL A 64 -15.06 25.85 13.96
CA VAL A 64 -15.88 25.57 12.78
C VAL A 64 -17.34 25.42 13.21
N VAL A 65 -18.11 26.49 13.12
CA VAL A 65 -19.57 26.45 13.32
C VAL A 65 -20.16 25.68 12.13
N ALA A 66 -20.57 24.44 12.35
CA ALA A 66 -21.33 23.68 11.36
C ALA A 66 -22.74 24.27 11.24
N GLU A 67 -23.12 24.73 10.04
CA GLU A 67 -24.49 25.12 9.69
C GLU A 67 -25.39 23.90 9.45
#